data_AF-A0A1V5IX49-F1
#
_entry.id   AF-A0A1V5IX49-F1
#
_cell.length_a   1.000
_cell.length_b   1.000
_cell.length_c   1.000
_cell.angle_alpha   90.00
_cell.angle_beta   90.00
_cell.angle_gamma   90.00
#
_symmetry.space_group_name_H-M   'P 1'
#
loop_
_entity.id
_entity.type
_entity.pdbx_description
1 polymer ?
#
loop_
_entity_poly.entity_id
_entity_poly.type
_entity_poly.pdbx_seq_one_letter_code
_entity_poly.pdbx_strand_id
1 'polypeptide(L)'
;MATMIFGFTSLNVADGNSLKEINGALVNQDDMALGIYDERVCLYQLNATSGAAESIPSIVIPSVNSGLKRWELRGILSADLVLNGLTALRIVGTDSSKKLVSYSPTAHGILVGSSTAPAVALAVGGTGKILKGVTGGDPTWSTVELTESSNEFTFASGTASLDVDGAAVEITADMTVEQELTVSGDYGTTLESYGQANTLALNESLTIGAGYAGTIRFTAAGKTLTVHENTTLNGTPSEYRTVSTSAPSGVPRDGEEWIVVD
;
A
#
# COMPACT_ATOMS: atom_id res chain seq x y z
N MET A 1 -40.67 -26.52 -0.85
CA MET A 1 -40.55 -26.70 -2.32
C MET A 1 -41.91 -26.35 -2.90
N ALA A 2 -41.95 -25.60 -4.00
CA ALA A 2 -43.20 -25.30 -4.70
C ALA A 2 -43.95 -26.59 -5.03
N THR A 3 -45.25 -26.61 -4.74
CA THR A 3 -46.09 -27.78 -5.02
C THR A 3 -46.64 -27.71 -6.44
N MET A 4 -46.86 -26.48 -6.94
CA MET A 4 -47.36 -26.20 -8.29
C MET A 4 -46.68 -24.98 -8.92
N ILE A 5 -46.63 -24.97 -10.25
CA ILE A 5 -46.18 -23.83 -11.07
C ILE A 5 -47.32 -23.41 -11.99
N PHE A 6 -47.67 -22.13 -11.97
CA PHE A 6 -48.75 -21.54 -12.77
C PHE A 6 -48.20 -20.65 -13.89
N GLY A 7 -48.91 -20.61 -15.02
CA GLY A 7 -48.64 -19.70 -16.14
C GLY A 7 -49.55 -18.47 -16.09
N PHE A 8 -49.06 -17.30 -16.53
CA PHE A 8 -49.90 -16.11 -16.76
C PHE A 8 -49.38 -15.27 -17.93
N THR A 9 -50.26 -14.44 -18.52
CA THR A 9 -49.92 -13.50 -19.61
C THR A 9 -50.18 -12.05 -19.27
N SER A 10 -50.81 -11.78 -18.13
CA SER A 10 -51.04 -10.42 -17.63
C SER A 10 -51.11 -10.42 -16.10
N LEU A 11 -51.01 -9.25 -15.47
CA LEU A 11 -51.13 -9.12 -14.01
C LEU A 11 -52.50 -8.64 -13.54
N ASN A 12 -53.31 -8.02 -14.41
CA ASN A 12 -54.55 -7.36 -13.97
C ASN A 12 -55.62 -7.22 -15.07
N VAL A 13 -55.52 -7.98 -16.16
CA VAL A 13 -56.53 -7.97 -17.23
C VAL A 13 -57.42 -9.19 -17.01
N ALA A 14 -58.75 -9.03 -17.09
CA ALA A 14 -59.67 -10.16 -17.00
C ALA A 14 -59.71 -10.91 -18.35
N ASP A 15 -58.60 -11.53 -18.72
CA ASP A 15 -58.39 -12.22 -19.99
C ASP A 15 -58.42 -13.76 -19.86
N GLY A 16 -58.66 -14.28 -18.65
CA GLY A 16 -58.63 -15.71 -18.33
C GLY A 16 -57.23 -16.25 -18.02
N ASN A 17 -56.19 -15.44 -18.19
CA ASN A 17 -54.78 -15.82 -18.04
C ASN A 17 -54.01 -14.83 -17.15
N SER A 18 -54.71 -14.02 -16.35
CA SER A 18 -54.07 -13.08 -15.44
C SER A 18 -53.60 -13.77 -14.16
N LEU A 19 -52.46 -13.33 -13.62
CA LEU A 19 -51.94 -13.81 -12.34
C LEU A 19 -52.95 -13.61 -11.20
N LYS A 20 -53.80 -12.58 -11.28
CA LYS A 20 -54.90 -12.36 -10.32
C LYS A 20 -55.98 -13.40 -10.39
N GLU A 21 -56.23 -14.01 -11.55
CA GLU A 21 -57.35 -14.92 -11.75
C GLU A 21 -57.05 -16.33 -11.22
N ILE A 22 -55.80 -16.62 -10.88
CA ILE A 22 -55.45 -17.84 -10.18
C ILE A 22 -56.11 -17.83 -8.81
N ASN A 23 -57.08 -18.73 -8.63
CA ASN A 23 -57.88 -18.81 -7.42
C ASN A 23 -57.00 -19.08 -6.19
N GLY A 24 -57.09 -18.20 -5.19
CA GLY A 24 -56.35 -18.30 -3.93
C GLY A 24 -56.57 -19.61 -3.17
N ALA A 25 -57.68 -20.32 -3.40
CA ALA A 25 -57.95 -21.63 -2.80
C ALA A 25 -57.08 -22.77 -3.37
N LEU A 26 -56.55 -22.63 -4.59
CA LEU A 26 -55.77 -23.66 -5.29
C LEU A 26 -54.27 -23.54 -5.06
N VAL A 27 -53.82 -22.46 -4.44
CA VAL A 27 -52.41 -22.11 -4.29
C VAL A 27 -51.97 -22.17 -2.84
N ASN A 28 -50.78 -22.71 -2.60
CA ASN A 28 -50.18 -22.93 -1.29
C ASN A 28 -48.90 -22.10 -1.12
N GLN A 29 -48.42 -21.98 0.12
CA GLN A 29 -47.15 -21.33 0.42
C GLN A 29 -46.05 -21.88 -0.50
N ASP A 30 -45.22 -20.99 -1.04
CA ASP A 30 -44.11 -21.27 -1.95
C ASP A 30 -44.47 -21.78 -3.35
N ASP A 31 -45.75 -21.87 -3.72
CA ASP A 31 -46.13 -22.11 -5.11
C ASP A 31 -45.61 -20.98 -6.01
N MET A 32 -45.32 -21.29 -7.27
CA MET A 32 -44.66 -20.37 -8.19
C MET A 32 -45.58 -20.00 -9.33
N ALA A 33 -45.43 -18.78 -9.86
CA ALA A 33 -46.04 -18.40 -11.12
C ALA A 33 -45.00 -17.79 -12.05
N LEU A 34 -45.06 -18.16 -13.32
CA LEU A 34 -44.18 -17.69 -14.38
C LEU A 34 -45.04 -17.11 -15.50
N GLY A 35 -44.71 -15.92 -15.94
CA GLY A 35 -45.49 -15.27 -16.99
C GLY A 35 -44.80 -14.07 -17.57
N ILE A 36 -45.46 -13.42 -18.53
CA ILE A 36 -44.94 -12.24 -19.20
C ILE A 36 -45.75 -11.02 -18.73
N TYR A 37 -45.05 -9.95 -18.35
CA TYR A 37 -45.63 -8.65 -18.06
C TYR A 37 -44.70 -7.56 -18.60
N ASP A 38 -45.25 -6.60 -19.33
CA ASP A 38 -44.49 -5.47 -19.89
C ASP A 38 -43.24 -5.94 -20.68
N GLU A 39 -43.44 -6.94 -21.54
CA GLU A 39 -42.39 -7.59 -22.37
C GLU A 39 -41.27 -8.32 -21.59
N ARG A 40 -41.42 -8.51 -20.28
CA ARG A 40 -40.44 -9.20 -19.44
C ARG A 40 -41.01 -10.47 -18.84
N VAL A 41 -40.17 -11.49 -18.68
CA VAL A 41 -40.58 -12.72 -17.98
C VAL A 41 -40.48 -12.47 -16.48
N CYS A 42 -41.58 -12.60 -15.77
CA CYS A 42 -41.66 -12.38 -14.33
C CYS A 42 -41.87 -13.71 -13.60
N LEU A 43 -41.12 -13.89 -12.52
CA LEU A 43 -41.24 -15.02 -11.60
C LEU A 43 -41.83 -14.51 -10.29
N TYR A 44 -42.98 -15.05 -9.92
CA TYR A 44 -43.65 -14.80 -8.65
C TYR A 44 -43.60 -16.04 -7.77
N GLN A 45 -43.58 -15.82 -6.46
CA GLN A 45 -43.79 -16.86 -5.46
C GLN A 45 -44.95 -16.47 -4.57
N LEU A 46 -45.79 -17.43 -4.22
CA LEU A 46 -46.88 -17.21 -3.30
C LEU A 46 -46.36 -17.16 -1.86
N ASN A 47 -46.66 -16.05 -1.17
CA ASN A 47 -46.57 -15.94 0.27
C ASN A 47 -47.98 -15.98 0.86
N ALA A 48 -48.31 -17.07 1.54
CA ALA A 48 -49.65 -17.33 2.06
C ALA A 48 -50.01 -16.47 3.28
N THR A 49 -49.02 -15.86 3.93
CA THR A 49 -49.17 -15.09 5.17
C THR A 49 -48.82 -13.61 5.04
N SER A 50 -48.44 -13.13 3.85
CA SER A 50 -47.92 -11.77 3.64
C SER A 50 -48.87 -10.68 4.11
N GLY A 51 -50.14 -10.73 3.71
CA GLY A 51 -51.14 -9.70 4.04
C GLY A 51 -50.86 -8.31 3.45
N ALA A 52 -49.73 -8.11 2.78
CA ALA A 52 -49.30 -6.82 2.21
C ALA A 52 -50.32 -6.22 1.23
N ALA A 53 -50.34 -4.89 1.09
CA ALA A 53 -51.22 -4.22 0.13
C ALA A 53 -50.79 -4.51 -1.32
N GLU A 54 -51.73 -4.42 -2.26
CA GLU A 54 -51.43 -4.59 -3.68
C GLU A 54 -50.48 -3.50 -4.19
N SER A 55 -49.49 -3.89 -4.98
CA SER A 55 -48.51 -2.97 -5.57
C SER A 55 -47.95 -3.59 -6.85
N ILE A 56 -48.58 -3.33 -7.99
CA ILE A 56 -48.17 -3.90 -9.27
C ILE A 56 -46.89 -3.20 -9.76
N PRO A 57 -45.82 -3.93 -10.16
CA PRO A 57 -45.77 -5.39 -10.33
C PRO A 57 -45.30 -6.18 -9.10
N SER A 58 -44.79 -5.55 -8.05
CA SER A 58 -44.15 -6.22 -6.91
C SER A 58 -45.03 -7.20 -6.11
N ILE A 59 -46.31 -6.89 -5.95
CA ILE A 59 -47.29 -7.65 -5.15
C ILE A 59 -48.61 -7.71 -5.92
N VAL A 60 -49.08 -8.93 -6.22
CA VAL A 60 -50.35 -9.18 -6.90
C VAL A 60 -51.27 -10.02 -6.02
N ILE A 61 -52.51 -9.58 -5.83
CA ILE A 61 -53.50 -10.24 -4.97
C ILE A 61 -54.43 -11.11 -5.83
N PRO A 62 -54.60 -12.42 -5.52
CA PRO A 62 -55.65 -13.22 -6.16
C PRO A 62 -57.02 -12.54 -6.06
N SER A 63 -57.77 -12.47 -7.15
CA SER A 63 -59.08 -11.80 -7.19
C SER A 63 -60.15 -12.60 -6.44
N VAL A 64 -59.93 -13.89 -6.26
CA VAL A 64 -60.85 -14.83 -5.58
C VAL A 64 -60.09 -15.60 -4.50
N ASN A 65 -60.71 -15.75 -3.32
CA ASN A 65 -60.17 -16.49 -2.17
C ASN A 65 -58.75 -16.09 -1.74
N SER A 66 -58.37 -14.81 -1.89
CA SER A 66 -57.02 -14.34 -1.57
C SER A 66 -56.67 -14.44 -0.09
N GLY A 67 -57.55 -14.03 0.81
CA GLY A 67 -57.21 -13.89 2.23
C GLY A 67 -55.92 -13.08 2.39
N LEU A 68 -54.90 -13.66 3.04
CA LEU A 68 -53.57 -13.07 3.22
C LEU A 68 -52.55 -13.46 2.13
N LYS A 69 -52.95 -14.29 1.16
CA LYS A 69 -52.07 -14.80 0.11
C LYS A 69 -51.70 -13.71 -0.89
N ARG A 70 -50.41 -13.58 -1.20
CA ARG A 70 -49.86 -12.61 -2.14
C ARG A 70 -48.88 -13.29 -3.08
N TRP A 71 -48.98 -12.99 -4.37
CA TRP A 71 -47.90 -13.25 -5.31
C TRP A 71 -46.86 -12.17 -5.14
N GLU A 72 -45.68 -12.53 -4.66
CA GLU A 72 -44.54 -11.64 -4.49
C GLU A 72 -43.56 -11.83 -5.63
N LEU A 73 -43.18 -10.75 -6.29
CA LEU A 73 -42.20 -10.79 -7.37
C LEU A 73 -40.83 -11.23 -6.83
N ARG A 74 -40.30 -12.32 -7.36
CA ARG A 74 -38.98 -12.87 -7.00
C ARG A 74 -37.90 -12.55 -8.02
N GLY A 75 -38.28 -12.37 -9.28
CA GLY A 75 -37.32 -12.03 -10.32
C GLY A 75 -38.00 -11.56 -11.59
N ILE A 76 -37.31 -10.69 -12.31
CA ILE A 76 -37.64 -10.33 -13.68
C ILE A 76 -36.46 -10.83 -14.52
N LEU A 77 -36.70 -11.74 -15.46
CA LEU A 77 -35.72 -12.05 -16.49
C LEU A 77 -35.84 -10.92 -17.52
N SER A 78 -34.90 -9.99 -17.45
CA SER A 78 -34.62 -9.04 -18.52
C SER A 78 -33.24 -9.33 -19.11
N ALA A 79 -32.80 -8.57 -20.12
CA ALA A 79 -31.42 -8.65 -20.58
C ALA A 79 -30.41 -8.43 -19.44
N ASP A 80 -30.81 -7.67 -18.43
CA ASP A 80 -30.09 -7.48 -17.17
C ASP A 80 -30.79 -8.21 -16.02
N LEU A 81 -30.04 -8.96 -15.21
CA LEU A 81 -30.58 -9.54 -13.98
C LEU A 81 -30.44 -8.52 -12.84
N VAL A 82 -31.51 -7.77 -12.55
CA VAL A 82 -31.56 -6.85 -11.40
C VAL A 82 -32.14 -7.59 -10.18
N LEU A 83 -31.27 -8.15 -9.34
CA LEU A 83 -31.65 -8.76 -8.06
C LEU A 83 -31.49 -7.74 -6.94
N ASN A 84 -32.57 -7.02 -6.62
CA ASN A 84 -32.61 -6.16 -5.44
C ASN A 84 -32.43 -7.00 -4.17
N GLY A 85 -31.45 -6.64 -3.34
CA GLY A 85 -31.15 -7.37 -2.09
C GLY A 85 -30.23 -8.57 -2.26
N LEU A 86 -29.44 -8.64 -3.34
CA LEU A 86 -28.36 -9.63 -3.43
C LEU A 86 -27.34 -9.42 -2.30
N THR A 87 -27.50 -10.16 -1.21
CA THR A 87 -26.54 -10.26 -0.10
C THR A 87 -25.50 -11.33 -0.43
N ALA A 88 -24.76 -11.13 -1.52
CA ALA A 88 -23.69 -12.06 -1.84
C ALA A 88 -22.58 -11.93 -0.79
N LEU A 89 -22.22 -13.06 -0.16
CA LEU A 89 -21.08 -13.16 0.77
C LEU A 89 -19.73 -12.86 0.07
N ARG A 90 -19.73 -12.83 -1.27
CA ARG A 90 -18.55 -12.73 -2.13
C ARG A 90 -18.82 -11.75 -3.26
N ILE A 91 -17.76 -11.20 -3.84
CA ILE A 91 -17.85 -10.38 -5.04
C ILE A 91 -18.47 -11.22 -6.15
N VAL A 92 -19.57 -10.69 -6.70
CA VAL A 92 -20.24 -11.25 -7.87
C VAL A 92 -19.88 -10.37 -9.05
N GLY A 93 -19.31 -10.97 -10.08
CA GLY A 93 -19.12 -10.31 -11.37
C GLY A 93 -19.58 -11.21 -12.49
N THR A 94 -19.23 -10.84 -13.70
CA THR A 94 -19.53 -11.61 -14.91
C THR A 94 -18.29 -12.34 -15.41
N ASP A 95 -18.45 -13.56 -15.91
CA ASP A 95 -17.43 -14.20 -16.73
C ASP A 95 -17.47 -13.66 -18.18
N SER A 96 -16.62 -14.20 -19.06
CA SER A 96 -16.59 -13.83 -20.48
C SER A 96 -17.90 -14.13 -21.22
N SER A 97 -18.74 -14.99 -20.67
CA SER A 97 -20.07 -15.33 -21.19
C SER A 97 -21.18 -14.52 -20.51
N LYS A 98 -20.83 -13.47 -19.76
CA LYS A 98 -21.75 -12.63 -18.98
C LYS A 98 -22.56 -13.39 -17.93
N LYS A 99 -22.13 -14.59 -17.55
CA LYS A 99 -22.77 -15.34 -16.47
C LYS A 99 -22.35 -14.75 -15.13
N LEU A 100 -23.31 -14.56 -14.24
CA LEU A 100 -23.02 -14.21 -12.85
C LEU A 100 -22.22 -15.35 -12.21
N VAL A 101 -20.99 -15.04 -11.82
CA VAL A 101 -20.08 -15.96 -11.16
C VAL A 101 -19.69 -15.38 -9.80
N SER A 102 -19.67 -16.25 -8.79
CA SER A 102 -19.07 -15.91 -7.50
C SER A 102 -17.57 -16.13 -7.60
N TYR A 103 -16.80 -15.07 -7.43
CA TYR A 103 -15.35 -15.20 -7.40
C TYR A 103 -14.93 -15.86 -6.08
N SER A 104 -14.12 -16.91 -6.16
CA SER A 104 -13.46 -17.49 -4.99
C SER A 104 -12.04 -16.92 -4.91
N PRO A 105 -11.82 -15.79 -4.23
CA PRO A 105 -10.47 -15.29 -4.06
C PRO A 105 -9.63 -16.34 -3.33
N THR A 106 -8.34 -16.37 -3.65
CA THR A 106 -7.34 -17.03 -2.83
C THR A 106 -7.32 -16.35 -1.46
N ALA A 107 -7.05 -17.09 -0.38
CA ALA A 107 -6.90 -16.49 0.94
C ALA A 107 -5.77 -15.45 0.89
N HIS A 108 -6.06 -14.20 1.26
CA HIS A 108 -5.12 -13.05 1.17
C HIS A 108 -4.68 -12.68 -0.26
N GLY A 109 -5.41 -13.13 -1.28
CA GLY A 109 -5.16 -12.76 -2.68
C GLY A 109 -5.55 -11.32 -3.01
N ILE A 110 -4.94 -10.77 -4.05
CA ILE A 110 -5.29 -9.47 -4.62
C ILE A 110 -6.14 -9.71 -5.87
N LEU A 111 -7.26 -8.99 -5.99
CA LEU A 111 -8.05 -8.98 -7.21
C LEU A 111 -7.56 -7.88 -8.14
N VAL A 112 -7.28 -8.24 -9.39
CA VAL A 112 -6.93 -7.32 -10.46
C VAL A 112 -8.02 -7.34 -11.52
N GLY A 113 -8.41 -6.16 -11.99
CA GLY A 113 -9.46 -5.99 -12.99
C GLY A 113 -8.95 -5.21 -14.19
N SER A 114 -9.62 -5.39 -15.32
CA SER A 114 -9.40 -4.60 -16.53
C SER A 114 -10.74 -4.18 -17.14
N SER A 115 -10.70 -3.26 -18.10
CA SER A 115 -11.90 -2.82 -18.83
C SER A 115 -12.38 -3.83 -19.88
N THR A 116 -11.58 -4.85 -20.21
CA THR A 116 -11.83 -5.76 -21.34
C THR A 116 -11.87 -7.24 -20.96
N ALA A 117 -11.50 -7.61 -19.73
CA ALA A 117 -11.50 -8.98 -19.24
C ALA A 117 -12.09 -9.08 -17.82
N PRO A 118 -12.60 -10.26 -17.43
CA PRO A 118 -13.07 -10.50 -16.07
C PRO A 118 -11.97 -10.24 -15.02
N ALA A 119 -12.37 -9.86 -13.81
CA ALA A 119 -11.41 -9.71 -12.71
C ALA A 119 -10.81 -11.07 -12.35
N VAL A 120 -9.51 -11.10 -12.06
CA VAL A 120 -8.75 -12.31 -11.72
C VAL A 120 -8.11 -12.13 -10.35
N ALA A 121 -8.05 -13.20 -9.56
CA ALA A 121 -7.29 -13.23 -8.32
C ALA A 121 -5.84 -13.63 -8.62
N LEU A 122 -4.89 -12.81 -8.19
CA LEU A 122 -3.48 -13.17 -8.18
C LEU A 122 -3.24 -14.24 -7.10
N ALA A 123 -2.19 -15.05 -7.31
CA ALA A 123 -1.69 -15.94 -6.28
C ALA A 123 -1.24 -15.14 -5.04
N VAL A 124 -1.18 -15.78 -3.88
CA VAL A 124 -0.66 -15.15 -2.65
C VAL A 124 0.83 -14.83 -2.84
N GLY A 125 1.24 -13.61 -2.50
CA GLY A 125 2.64 -13.22 -2.53
C GLY A 125 3.46 -14.01 -1.50
N GLY A 126 4.67 -14.42 -1.87
CA GLY A 126 5.62 -14.99 -0.92
C GLY A 126 6.19 -13.92 0.03
N THR A 127 6.80 -14.35 1.14
CA THR A 127 7.53 -13.46 2.05
C THR A 127 8.62 -12.67 1.32
N GLY A 128 8.73 -11.36 1.59
CA GLY A 128 9.72 -10.47 0.97
C GLY A 128 9.45 -10.17 -0.51
N LYS A 129 8.25 -10.46 -1.01
CA LYS A 129 7.82 -10.13 -2.37
C LYS A 129 7.00 -8.85 -2.38
N ILE A 130 7.17 -8.05 -3.43
CA ILE A 130 6.33 -6.89 -3.71
C ILE A 130 5.55 -7.12 -5.00
N LEU A 131 4.38 -6.48 -5.11
CA LEU A 131 3.62 -6.51 -6.34
C LEU A 131 4.20 -5.46 -7.29
N LYS A 132 4.81 -5.92 -8.39
CA LYS A 132 5.38 -5.05 -9.42
C LYS A 132 4.36 -4.85 -10.53
N GLY A 133 3.99 -3.60 -10.78
CA GLY A 133 3.21 -3.23 -11.96
C GLY A 133 3.99 -3.54 -13.23
N VAL A 134 3.32 -4.05 -14.26
CA VAL A 134 3.91 -4.33 -15.57
C VAL A 134 3.12 -3.61 -16.66
N THR A 135 3.79 -3.15 -17.72
CA THR A 135 3.11 -2.54 -18.86
C THR A 135 2.43 -3.61 -19.70
N GLY A 136 1.12 -3.47 -19.94
CA GLY A 136 0.38 -4.33 -20.86
C GLY A 136 0.00 -5.72 -20.32
N GLY A 137 0.11 -5.96 -19.02
CA GLY A 137 -0.29 -7.22 -18.39
C GLY A 137 -0.67 -7.05 -16.91
N ASP A 138 -1.06 -8.16 -16.29
CA ASP A 138 -1.38 -8.19 -14.86
C ASP A 138 -0.10 -8.02 -14.01
N PRO A 139 -0.16 -7.30 -12.88
CA PRO A 139 0.97 -7.17 -11.96
C PRO A 139 1.49 -8.53 -11.48
N THR A 140 2.81 -8.64 -11.27
CA THR A 140 3.46 -9.88 -10.86
C THR A 140 4.19 -9.72 -9.53
N TRP A 141 4.25 -10.80 -8.75
CA TRP A 141 5.06 -10.81 -7.53
C TRP A 141 6.53 -10.91 -7.89
N SER A 142 7.31 -9.93 -7.44
CA SER A 142 8.75 -9.90 -7.65
C SER A 142 9.48 -9.99 -6.32
N THR A 143 10.64 -10.67 -6.31
CA THR A 143 11.67 -10.35 -5.31
C THR A 143 12.04 -8.88 -5.49
N VAL A 144 12.33 -8.19 -4.39
CA VAL A 144 12.97 -6.87 -4.48
C VAL A 144 14.40 -7.09 -4.96
N GLU A 145 14.54 -7.27 -6.27
CA GLU A 145 15.81 -7.28 -6.98
C GLU A 145 15.79 -6.04 -7.88
N LEU A 146 16.47 -5.00 -7.39
CA LEU A 146 16.64 -3.72 -8.03
C LEU A 146 17.78 -3.87 -9.07
N THR A 147 17.52 -4.57 -10.18
CA THR A 147 18.54 -5.04 -11.14
C THR A 147 18.79 -4.11 -12.32
N GLU A 148 17.98 -3.07 -12.50
CA GLU A 148 18.23 -2.07 -13.56
C GLU A 148 18.95 -0.85 -12.97
N SER A 149 19.84 -0.23 -13.73
CA SER A 149 20.93 0.64 -13.27
C SER A 149 20.54 1.94 -12.56
N SER A 150 19.26 2.19 -12.31
CA SER A 150 18.75 3.32 -11.52
C SER A 150 17.39 2.98 -10.92
N ASN A 151 17.40 2.34 -9.75
CA ASN A 151 16.17 2.14 -8.99
C ASN A 151 15.97 3.35 -8.09
N GLU A 152 14.95 4.15 -8.40
CA GLU A 152 14.61 5.32 -7.62
C GLU A 152 13.47 4.98 -6.66
N PHE A 153 13.69 5.18 -5.36
CA PHE A 153 12.63 5.11 -4.35
C PHE A 153 12.33 6.53 -3.85
N THR A 154 11.50 7.25 -4.58
CA THR A 154 11.17 8.65 -4.28
C THR A 154 10.06 8.73 -3.23
N PHE A 155 10.35 9.38 -2.10
CA PHE A 155 9.31 9.86 -1.19
C PHE A 155 8.94 11.29 -1.61
N ALA A 156 7.69 11.49 -2.04
CA ALA A 156 7.19 12.85 -2.27
C ALA A 156 7.31 13.66 -0.97
N SER A 157 7.81 14.90 -1.06
CA SER A 157 8.12 15.76 0.08
C SER A 157 6.95 15.83 1.09
N GLY A 158 7.23 15.45 2.34
CA GLY A 158 6.28 15.37 3.46
C GLY A 158 6.97 14.81 4.71
N THR A 159 6.22 14.37 5.72
CA THR A 159 6.77 13.72 6.94
C THR A 159 7.12 12.24 6.73
N ALA A 160 7.34 11.81 5.49
CA ALA A 160 7.60 10.41 5.18
C ALA A 160 9.04 10.06 5.59
N SER A 161 9.18 9.06 6.46
CA SER A 161 10.46 8.47 6.86
C SER A 161 10.61 7.08 6.23
N LEU A 162 11.82 6.75 5.80
CA LEU A 162 12.20 5.36 5.60
C LEU A 162 12.66 4.80 6.94
N ASP A 163 11.89 3.87 7.50
CA ASP A 163 12.31 3.09 8.66
C ASP A 163 12.85 1.74 8.18
N VAL A 164 14.12 1.46 8.50
CA VAL A 164 14.77 0.18 8.21
C VAL A 164 15.05 -0.49 9.54
N ASP A 165 14.11 -1.31 10.00
CA ASP A 165 14.24 -2.02 11.26
C ASP A 165 15.21 -3.21 11.13
N GLY A 166 16.21 -3.25 12.01
CA GLY A 166 16.94 -4.48 12.35
C GLY A 166 18.07 -4.97 11.43
N ALA A 167 18.50 -4.22 10.41
CA ALA A 167 19.65 -4.61 9.57
C ALA A 167 20.58 -3.44 9.23
N ALA A 168 21.87 -3.74 9.01
CA ALA A 168 22.81 -2.76 8.49
C ALA A 168 22.37 -2.32 7.08
N VAL A 169 22.34 -1.00 6.83
CA VAL A 169 22.20 -0.45 5.49
C VAL A 169 23.60 -0.40 4.87
N GLU A 170 23.89 -1.33 3.95
CA GLU A 170 25.14 -1.34 3.20
C GLU A 170 24.98 -0.55 1.90
N ILE A 171 25.81 0.48 1.71
CA ILE A 171 25.91 1.23 0.46
C ILE A 171 27.29 0.93 -0.12
N THR A 172 27.35 0.16 -1.21
CA THR A 172 28.61 -0.34 -1.79
C THR A 172 29.25 0.60 -2.82
N ALA A 173 28.53 1.65 -3.22
CA ALA A 173 28.99 2.67 -4.16
C ALA A 173 28.97 4.05 -3.49
N ASP A 174 28.21 5.00 -4.03
CA ASP A 174 28.21 6.38 -3.54
C ASP A 174 26.98 6.67 -2.66
N MET A 175 27.21 7.39 -1.55
CA MET A 175 26.16 8.01 -0.74
C MET A 175 26.26 9.54 -0.89
N THR A 176 25.20 10.17 -1.40
CA THR A 176 25.10 11.65 -1.46
C THR A 176 24.03 12.12 -0.49
N VAL A 177 24.37 13.08 0.37
CA VAL A 177 23.43 13.77 1.27
C VAL A 177 23.46 15.25 0.93
N GLU A 178 22.36 15.79 0.41
CA GLU A 178 22.32 17.17 -0.07
C GLU A 178 22.03 18.21 1.02
N GLN A 179 21.47 17.78 2.15
CA GLN A 179 21.09 18.66 3.26
C GLN A 179 21.88 18.33 4.53
N GLU A 180 21.32 17.50 5.40
CA GLU A 180 21.89 17.20 6.71
C GLU A 180 22.02 15.69 6.91
N LEU A 181 23.15 15.28 7.49
CA LEU A 181 23.34 13.93 8.03
C LEU A 181 23.47 14.04 9.55
N THR A 182 22.48 13.51 10.27
CA THR A 182 22.48 13.45 11.74
C THR A 182 22.62 12.01 12.21
N VAL A 183 23.67 11.73 12.98
CA VAL A 183 23.84 10.47 13.71
C VAL A 183 23.62 10.77 15.19
N SER A 184 22.52 10.27 15.75
CA SER A 184 22.13 10.50 17.15
C SER A 184 22.16 9.23 17.97
N GLY A 185 22.46 9.34 19.27
CA GLY A 185 22.56 8.21 20.20
C GLY A 185 23.99 7.83 20.51
N ASP A 186 24.19 6.70 21.21
CA ASP A 186 25.51 6.20 21.62
C ASP A 186 26.23 5.42 20.49
N TYR A 187 25.98 5.79 19.24
CA TYR A 187 26.57 5.13 18.08
C TYR A 187 27.89 5.81 17.68
N GLY A 188 28.92 5.02 17.42
CA GLY A 188 30.17 5.53 16.87
C GLY A 188 30.05 5.76 15.36
N THR A 189 30.46 6.93 14.88
CA THR A 189 30.67 7.19 13.44
C THR A 189 32.13 6.94 13.11
N THR A 190 32.41 6.03 12.18
CA THR A 190 33.76 5.77 11.68
C THR A 190 33.81 6.13 10.21
N LEU A 191 34.76 7.00 9.82
CA LEU A 191 35.10 7.27 8.43
C LEU A 191 36.42 6.56 8.14
N GLU A 192 36.33 5.36 7.54
CA GLU A 192 37.50 4.63 7.04
C GLU A 192 37.61 4.75 5.53
N SER A 193 38.84 4.64 5.02
CA SER A 193 39.10 4.61 3.58
C SER A 193 40.18 3.60 3.28
N TYR A 194 40.06 2.93 2.14
CA TYR A 194 41.10 2.06 1.60
C TYR A 194 41.57 2.60 0.25
N GLY A 195 42.82 3.06 0.16
CA GLY A 195 43.55 3.21 -1.11
C GLY A 195 43.56 4.56 -1.83
N GLN A 196 42.97 5.66 -1.31
CA GLN A 196 43.02 7.00 -1.93
C GLN A 196 43.10 8.15 -0.91
N ALA A 197 43.29 9.40 -1.39
CA ALA A 197 43.26 10.61 -0.56
C ALA A 197 41.81 11.03 -0.27
N ASN A 198 41.39 11.04 0.99
CA ASN A 198 40.09 11.59 1.37
C ASN A 198 40.24 13.06 1.78
N THR A 199 39.24 13.85 1.44
CA THR A 199 39.15 15.25 1.87
C THR A 199 37.89 15.41 2.68
N LEU A 200 38.03 15.89 3.92
CA LEU A 200 36.92 16.45 4.69
C LEU A 200 36.95 17.96 4.48
N ALA A 201 36.02 18.48 3.69
CA ALA A 201 35.85 19.92 3.49
C ALA A 201 34.68 20.41 4.34
N LEU A 202 34.95 21.40 5.20
CA LEU A 202 33.94 22.01 6.07
C LEU A 202 33.87 23.49 5.72
N ASN A 203 32.66 24.00 5.49
CA ASN A 203 32.47 25.41 5.17
C ASN A 203 32.64 26.32 6.40
N GLU A 204 32.39 25.78 7.60
CA GLU A 204 32.38 26.57 8.83
C GLU A 204 33.34 26.01 9.88
N SER A 205 32.95 24.96 10.61
CA SER A 205 33.72 24.49 11.77
C SER A 205 33.77 22.97 11.90
N LEU A 206 34.82 22.48 12.55
CA LEU A 206 34.92 21.12 13.09
C LEU A 206 34.91 21.21 14.61
N THR A 207 33.93 20.60 15.26
CA THR A 207 33.89 20.46 16.71
C THR A 207 34.08 18.99 17.07
N ILE A 208 35.11 18.67 17.86
CA ILE A 208 35.41 17.29 18.29
C ILE A 208 35.09 17.14 19.78
N GLY A 209 33.91 16.57 20.06
CA GLY A 209 33.45 16.24 21.41
C GLY A 209 32.89 17.42 22.20
N ALA A 210 31.87 17.14 23.03
CA ALA A 210 31.40 18.03 24.10
C ALA A 210 31.90 17.60 25.50
N GLY A 211 32.67 16.49 25.56
CA GLY A 211 33.30 15.94 26.77
C GLY A 211 34.84 15.99 26.70
N TYR A 212 35.50 15.63 27.81
CA TYR A 212 36.93 15.90 28.10
C TYR A 212 37.99 15.27 27.16
N ALA A 213 37.63 14.60 26.06
CA ALA A 213 38.59 14.00 25.14
C ALA A 213 38.13 14.03 23.67
N GLY A 214 38.74 14.89 22.88
CA GLY A 214 38.77 14.84 21.42
C GLY A 214 40.23 14.76 20.97
N THR A 215 40.57 13.86 20.05
CA THR A 215 41.95 13.72 19.56
C THR A 215 42.01 13.79 18.04
N ILE A 216 42.96 14.57 17.53
CA ILE A 216 43.39 14.51 16.14
C ILE A 216 44.77 13.85 16.15
N ARG A 217 44.88 12.66 15.56
CA ARG A 217 46.14 11.89 15.54
C ARG A 217 46.57 11.61 14.11
N PHE A 218 47.80 11.99 13.79
CA PHE A 218 48.47 11.61 12.55
C PHE A 218 49.45 10.47 12.84
N THR A 219 49.28 9.31 12.19
CA THR A 219 50.03 8.08 12.53
C THR A 219 51.16 7.75 11.56
N ALA A 220 51.16 8.33 10.36
CA ALA A 220 52.21 8.11 9.36
C ALA A 220 53.28 9.22 9.41
N ALA A 221 54.53 8.89 9.08
CA ALA A 221 55.61 9.87 8.98
C ALA A 221 55.33 10.94 7.90
N GLY A 222 55.84 12.17 8.13
CA GLY A 222 55.79 13.26 7.15
C GLY A 222 54.41 13.91 6.95
N LYS A 223 53.56 13.95 7.96
CA LYS A 223 52.24 14.64 7.90
C LYS A 223 52.37 16.09 8.36
N THR A 224 51.57 16.97 7.78
CA THR A 224 51.59 18.41 8.04
C THR A 224 50.22 18.88 8.52
N LEU A 225 50.18 19.60 9.64
CA LEU A 225 49.06 20.46 9.99
C LEU A 225 49.42 21.89 9.57
N THR A 226 48.69 22.43 8.60
CA THR A 226 48.87 23.82 8.16
C THR A 226 47.75 24.66 8.74
N VAL A 227 48.11 25.71 9.46
CA VAL A 227 47.16 26.74 9.92
C VAL A 227 47.47 28.02 9.17
N HIS A 228 46.46 28.55 8.47
CA HIS A 228 46.64 29.71 7.61
C HIS A 228 46.56 31.04 8.35
N GLU A 229 45.82 31.07 9.46
CA GLU A 229 45.64 32.27 10.28
C GLU A 229 46.12 32.01 11.71
N ASN A 230 45.20 31.84 12.66
CA ASN A 230 45.51 31.75 14.08
C ASN A 230 45.17 30.37 14.63
N THR A 231 45.94 29.93 15.62
CA THR A 231 45.59 28.79 16.47
C THR A 231 45.50 29.28 17.91
N THR A 232 44.45 28.84 18.62
CA THR A 232 44.32 29.04 20.06
C THR A 232 44.35 27.68 20.74
N LEU A 233 45.30 27.48 21.65
CA LEU A 233 45.43 26.25 22.43
C LEU A 233 45.20 26.60 23.91
N ASN A 234 44.08 26.15 24.45
CA ASN A 234 43.68 26.43 25.83
C ASN A 234 43.62 25.11 26.62
N GLY A 235 44.43 24.97 27.67
CA GLY A 235 44.45 23.80 28.54
C GLY A 235 45.65 23.81 29.47
N THR A 236 45.57 23.10 30.60
CA THR A 236 46.71 22.88 31.51
C THR A 236 47.68 21.89 30.85
N PRO A 237 48.88 22.31 30.41
CA PRO A 237 49.76 21.45 29.64
C PRO A 237 50.39 20.38 30.52
N SER A 238 50.43 19.13 30.04
CA SER A 238 51.45 18.18 30.49
C SER A 238 52.74 18.39 29.72
N GLU A 239 52.67 18.65 28.40
CA GLU A 239 53.82 18.93 27.52
C GLU A 239 53.36 19.74 26.29
N TYR A 240 53.78 21.01 26.17
CA TYR A 240 53.65 21.77 24.92
C TYR A 240 55.04 21.90 24.30
N ARG A 241 55.27 21.32 23.12
CA ARG A 241 56.52 21.49 22.37
C ARG A 241 56.27 22.36 21.14
N THR A 242 56.56 23.64 21.26
CA THR A 242 56.64 24.55 20.12
C THR A 242 57.91 24.24 19.33
N VAL A 243 57.82 23.93 18.05
CA VAL A 243 58.98 23.88 17.14
C VAL A 243 58.90 25.12 16.25
N SER A 244 59.73 26.13 16.50
CA SER A 244 59.90 27.24 15.56
C SER A 244 60.95 26.88 14.52
N THR A 245 60.61 26.91 13.23
CA THR A 245 61.55 26.66 12.12
C THR A 245 62.21 27.92 11.58
N SER A 246 61.89 29.11 12.11
CA SER A 246 62.66 30.31 11.83
C SER A 246 63.82 30.41 12.81
N ALA A 247 65.06 30.42 12.29
CA ALA A 247 66.22 30.79 13.08
C ALA A 247 65.95 32.19 13.69
N PRO A 248 65.94 32.34 15.00
CA PRO A 248 65.68 33.61 15.64
C PRO A 248 66.85 34.55 15.40
N SER A 249 66.60 35.65 14.68
CA SER A 249 67.55 36.74 14.55
C SER A 249 67.55 37.59 15.82
N GLY A 250 68.14 37.09 16.90
CA GLY A 250 68.24 37.83 18.16
C GLY A 250 68.99 37.05 19.25
N VAL A 251 69.83 37.77 20.00
CA VAL A 251 70.48 37.23 21.22
C VAL A 251 69.38 36.90 22.23
N PRO A 252 69.40 35.71 22.88
CA PRO A 252 68.43 35.37 23.92
C PRO A 252 68.40 36.43 25.01
N ARG A 253 67.21 36.74 25.51
CA ARG A 253 67.08 37.49 26.77
C ARG A 253 67.39 36.54 27.91
N ASP A 254 67.97 37.08 28.98
CA ASP A 254 68.43 36.32 30.14
C ASP A 254 67.31 35.41 30.69
N GLY A 255 67.52 34.10 30.66
CA GLY A 255 66.54 33.07 31.07
C GLY A 255 65.97 32.18 29.96
N GLU A 256 66.27 32.42 28.69
CA GLU A 256 65.86 31.54 27.57
C GLU A 256 66.99 30.57 27.17
N GLU A 257 66.75 29.25 27.29
CA GLU A 257 67.68 28.20 26.85
C GLU A 257 67.40 27.82 25.38
N TRP A 258 68.41 28.00 24.52
CA TRP A 258 68.36 27.47 23.14
C TRP A 258 68.72 25.99 23.14
N ILE A 259 67.77 25.12 22.79
CA ILE A 259 68.09 23.76 22.40
C ILE A 259 68.37 23.76 20.89
N VAL A 260 69.65 23.71 20.53
CA VAL A 260 70.07 23.36 19.16
C VAL A 260 69.86 21.86 19.01
N VAL A 261 69.04 21.45 18.04
CA VAL A 261 68.86 20.05 17.67
C VAL A 261 69.62 19.85 16.37
N ASP A 262 70.66 19.01 16.41
CA ASP A 262 71.31 18.46 15.21
C ASP A 262 70.37 17.51 14.44
#